data_AF-A0A7X7B7Q1-F1
#
_entry.id   AF-A0A7X7B7Q1-F1
#
_cell.length_a   1.000
_cell.length_b   1.000
_cell.length_c   1.000
_cell.angle_alpha   90.00
_cell.angle_beta   90.00
_cell.angle_gamma   90.00
#
_symmetry.space_group_name_H-M   'P 1'
#
loop_
_entity.id
_entity.type
_entity.pdbx_description
1 polymer ?
#
loop_
_entity_poly.entity_id
_entity_poly.type
_entity_poly.pdbx_seq_one_letter_code
_entity_poly.pdbx_strand_id
1 'polypeptide(L)'
;MSLWQFIATQGLLFFLMFFSALLTGGGQGVWANLTMNTLTFFTAGWLLTRSWRRVLDRSTLWALVLAATLSFNGVTYLIGYAAYLPIPDPVVILKDFALVGLLTVLGILLGLRTSKPETR
;
A
#
# COMPACT_ATOMS: atom_id res chain seq x y z
N MET A 1 -12.63 -10.45 -10.60
CA MET A 1 -13.01 -9.21 -9.89
C MET A 1 -13.87 -8.39 -10.85
N SER A 2 -15.02 -7.88 -10.40
CA SER A 2 -15.80 -6.99 -11.25
C SER A 2 -15.13 -5.61 -11.31
N LEU A 3 -15.37 -4.86 -12.39
CA LEU A 3 -14.88 -3.49 -12.54
C LEU A 3 -15.24 -2.62 -11.32
N TRP A 4 -16.43 -2.83 -10.74
CA TRP A 4 -16.89 -2.13 -9.54
C TRP A 4 -16.07 -2.42 -8.30
N GLN A 5 -15.62 -3.67 -8.11
CA GLN A 5 -14.71 -4.02 -7.01
C GLN A 5 -13.34 -3.37 -7.20
N PHE A 6 -12.88 -3.24 -8.44
CA PHE A 6 -11.63 -2.53 -8.78
C PHE A 6 -11.71 -1.06 -8.43
N ILE A 7 -12.74 -0.38 -8.92
CA ILE A 7 -12.97 1.04 -8.66
C ILE A 7 -13.15 1.30 -7.17
N ALA A 8 -13.90 0.45 -6.45
CA ALA A 8 -14.08 0.61 -5.01
C ALA A 8 -12.77 0.44 -4.22
N THR A 9 -11.92 -0.52 -4.61
CA THR A 9 -10.64 -0.76 -3.94
C THR A 9 -9.65 0.37 -4.21
N GLN A 10 -9.57 0.85 -5.46
CA GLN A 10 -8.74 1.99 -5.83
C GLN A 10 -9.23 3.29 -5.18
N GLY A 11 -10.55 3.48 -5.12
CA GLY A 11 -11.18 4.61 -4.45
C GLY A 11 -10.91 4.61 -2.94
N LEU A 12 -10.98 3.46 -2.27
CA LEU A 12 -10.65 3.35 -0.84
C LEU A 12 -9.18 3.72 -0.58
N LEU A 13 -8.25 3.21 -1.41
CA LEU A 13 -6.82 3.55 -1.31
C LEU A 13 -6.58 5.04 -1.55
N PHE A 14 -7.28 5.63 -2.54
CA PHE A 14 -7.23 7.07 -2.79
C PHE A 14 -7.78 7.89 -1.61
N PHE A 15 -8.91 7.49 -1.01
CA PHE A 15 -9.48 8.18 0.14
C PHE A 15 -8.59 8.09 1.38
N LEU A 16 -7.94 6.95 1.61
CA LEU A 16 -6.95 6.80 2.68
C LEU A 16 -5.75 7.75 2.46
N MET A 17 -5.29 7.87 1.22
CA MET A 17 -4.23 8.81 0.83
C MET A 17 -4.67 10.28 0.93
N PHE A 18 -5.91 10.62 0.57
CA PHE A 18 -6.43 11.98 0.67
C PHE A 18 -6.61 12.41 2.14
N PHE A 19 -7.19 11.54 2.98
CA PHE A 19 -7.25 11.77 4.42
C PHE A 19 -5.86 11.86 5.06
N SER A 20 -4.88 11.08 4.55
CA SER A 20 -3.48 11.18 4.93
C SER A 20 -2.90 12.57 4.73
N ALA A 21 -3.10 13.13 3.53
CA ALA A 21 -2.55 14.44 3.17
C ALA A 21 -3.17 15.57 4.00
N LEU A 22 -4.47 15.45 4.33
CA LEU A 22 -5.17 16.40 5.20
C LEU A 22 -4.69 16.35 6.66
N LEU A 23 -4.47 15.15 7.21
CA LEU A 23 -4.04 14.99 8.61
C LEU A 23 -2.56 15.38 8.84
N THR A 24 -1.73 15.27 7.81
CA THR A 24 -0.30 15.60 7.88
C THR A 24 0.02 17.06 7.56
N GLY A 25 -0.97 17.86 7.12
CA GLY A 25 -0.85 19.30 6.90
C GLY A 25 -0.44 20.14 8.12
N GLY A 26 -0.21 19.53 9.29
CA GLY A 26 0.37 20.18 10.47
C GLY A 26 1.44 19.39 11.24
N GLY A 27 1.87 18.20 10.78
CA GLY A 27 2.72 17.31 11.57
C GLY A 27 3.91 16.71 10.81
N GLN A 28 5.02 17.45 10.72
CA GLN A 28 6.31 16.98 10.18
C GLN A 28 7.01 16.01 11.17
N GLY A 29 6.42 14.86 11.47
CA GLY A 29 6.96 13.90 12.45
C GLY A 29 7.14 12.49 11.88
N VAL A 30 8.20 11.80 12.31
CA VAL A 30 8.48 10.38 11.98
C VAL A 30 7.25 9.49 12.28
N TRP A 31 6.54 9.76 13.37
CA TRP A 31 5.33 9.03 13.77
C TRP A 31 4.14 9.24 12.83
N ALA A 32 3.98 10.43 12.26
CA ALA A 32 2.93 10.70 11.29
C ALA A 32 3.19 9.92 9.99
N ASN A 33 4.42 9.98 9.47
CA ASN A 33 4.83 9.19 8.29
C ASN A 33 4.68 7.68 8.52
N LEU A 34 5.10 7.18 9.69
CA LEU A 34 4.96 5.77 10.04
C LEU A 34 3.49 5.36 10.10
N THR A 35 2.65 6.16 10.75
CA THR A 35 1.21 5.89 10.87
C THR A 35 0.55 5.91 9.49
N MET A 36 0.89 6.86 8.63
CA MET A 36 0.30 6.97 7.30
C MET A 36 0.72 5.84 6.36
N ASN A 37 2.02 5.51 6.35
CA ASN A 37 2.52 4.37 5.58
C ASN A 37 1.90 3.07 6.09
N THR A 38 1.70 2.93 7.40
CA THR A 38 1.02 1.76 7.98
C THR A 38 -0.44 1.70 7.50
N LEU A 39 -1.23 2.75 7.72
CA LEU A 39 -2.64 2.78 7.31
C LEU A 39 -2.83 2.53 5.81
N THR A 40 -1.88 2.95 4.98
CA THR A 40 -1.93 2.75 3.53
C THR A 40 -1.45 1.35 3.15
N PHE A 41 -0.17 1.03 3.38
CA PHE A 41 0.47 -0.13 2.76
C PHE A 41 0.20 -1.44 3.49
N PHE A 42 0.06 -1.42 4.82
CA PHE A 42 -0.36 -2.61 5.56
C PHE A 42 -1.81 -2.96 5.19
N THR A 43 -2.71 -1.97 5.19
CA THR A 43 -4.12 -2.18 4.83
C THR A 43 -4.27 -2.60 3.37
N ALA A 44 -3.52 -2.00 2.44
CA ALA A 44 -3.49 -2.40 1.05
C ALA A 44 -3.02 -3.85 0.90
N GLY A 45 -1.90 -4.21 1.54
CA GLY A 45 -1.39 -5.58 1.54
C GLY A 45 -2.43 -6.58 2.07
N TRP A 46 -3.11 -6.22 3.15
CA TRP A 46 -4.18 -7.04 3.75
C TRP A 46 -5.39 -7.22 2.82
N LEU A 47 -5.95 -6.12 2.32
CA LEU A 47 -7.17 -6.13 1.49
C LEU A 47 -6.94 -6.78 0.12
N LEU A 48 -5.81 -6.48 -0.53
CA LEU A 48 -5.46 -7.10 -1.81
C LEU A 48 -5.25 -8.60 -1.63
N THR A 49 -4.51 -9.01 -0.60
CA THR A 49 -4.32 -10.43 -0.32
C THR A 49 -5.65 -11.13 -0.08
N ARG A 50 -6.53 -10.55 0.73
CA ARG A 50 -7.86 -11.12 1.00
C ARG A 50 -8.72 -11.24 -0.26
N SER A 51 -8.66 -10.25 -1.14
CA SER A 51 -9.44 -10.22 -2.38
C SER A 51 -8.94 -11.25 -3.41
N TRP A 52 -7.63 -11.44 -3.50
CA TRP A 52 -7.01 -12.21 -4.58
C TRP A 52 -6.54 -13.61 -4.18
N ARG A 53 -6.49 -13.94 -2.88
CA ARG A 53 -6.03 -15.25 -2.38
C ARG A 53 -6.77 -16.44 -2.99
N ARG A 54 -8.05 -16.29 -3.34
CA ARG A 54 -8.87 -17.38 -3.90
C ARG A 54 -8.62 -17.63 -5.38
N VAL A 55 -8.03 -16.67 -6.08
CA VAL A 55 -7.87 -16.69 -7.54
C VAL A 55 -6.42 -16.95 -7.93
N LEU A 56 -5.48 -16.42 -7.15
CA LEU A 56 -4.05 -16.51 -7.44
C LEU A 56 -3.38 -17.60 -6.60
N ASP A 57 -2.41 -18.29 -7.19
CA ASP A 57 -1.47 -19.10 -6.43
C ASP A 57 -0.64 -18.22 -5.49
N ARG A 58 -0.02 -18.85 -4.50
CA ARG A 58 0.69 -18.13 -3.43
C ARG A 58 1.84 -17.28 -3.99
N SER A 59 2.66 -17.81 -4.90
CA SER A 59 3.78 -17.05 -5.49
C SER A 59 3.30 -15.81 -6.24
N THR A 60 2.30 -15.98 -7.10
CA THR A 60 1.73 -14.87 -7.89
C THR A 60 1.05 -13.83 -7.02
N LEU A 61 0.35 -14.25 -5.96
CA LEU A 61 -0.27 -13.34 -5.00
C LEU A 61 0.77 -12.44 -4.34
N TRP A 62 1.86 -13.01 -3.84
CA TRP A 62 2.93 -12.25 -3.19
C TRP A 62 3.59 -11.27 -4.15
N ALA A 63 3.95 -11.73 -5.35
CA ALA A 63 4.56 -10.90 -6.38
C ALA A 63 3.64 -9.73 -6.77
N LEU A 64 2.35 -9.99 -6.99
CA LEU A 64 1.39 -8.98 -7.42
C LEU A 64 1.12 -7.93 -6.34
N VAL A 65 0.94 -8.35 -5.08
CA VAL A 65 0.68 -7.42 -3.98
C VAL A 65 1.89 -6.53 -3.70
N LEU A 66 3.10 -7.10 -3.69
CA LEU A 66 4.34 -6.32 -3.54
C LEU A 66 4.59 -5.39 -4.72
N ALA A 67 4.38 -5.87 -5.96
CA ALA A 67 4.52 -5.03 -7.14
C ALA A 67 3.53 -3.87 -7.10
N ALA A 68 2.27 -4.10 -6.70
CA ALA A 68 1.26 -3.06 -6.62
C ALA A 68 1.62 -1.99 -5.58
N THR A 69 2.01 -2.37 -4.36
CA THR A 69 2.32 -1.39 -3.31
C THR A 69 3.62 -0.64 -3.57
N LEU A 70 4.67 -1.30 -4.05
CA LEU A 70 5.95 -0.65 -4.37
C LEU A 70 5.82 0.24 -5.61
N SER A 71 5.05 -0.17 -6.63
CA SER A 71 4.79 0.69 -7.79
C SER A 71 3.96 1.91 -7.42
N PHE A 72 2.96 1.74 -6.54
CA PHE A 72 2.20 2.87 -6.01
C PHE A 72 3.13 3.85 -5.27
N ASN A 73 4.05 3.35 -4.45
CA ASN A 73 5.04 4.18 -3.79
C ASN A 73 6.00 4.87 -4.77
N GLY A 74 6.40 4.21 -5.85
CA GLY A 74 7.19 4.85 -6.91
C GLY A 74 6.43 5.98 -7.61
N VAL A 75 5.15 5.76 -7.90
CA VAL A 75 4.28 6.75 -8.56
C VAL A 75 4.08 7.99 -7.69
N THR A 76 3.99 7.86 -6.36
CA THR A 76 3.86 9.04 -5.48
C THR A 76 5.07 9.96 -5.56
N TYR A 77 6.29 9.41 -5.70
CA TYR A 77 7.50 10.21 -5.96
C TYR A 77 7.49 10.86 -7.34
N LEU A 78 7.03 10.15 -8.38
CA LEU A 78 6.91 10.73 -9.73
C LEU A 78 5.91 11.88 -9.78
N ILE A 79 4.77 11.74 -9.09
CA ILE A 79 3.77 12.80 -8.96
C ILE A 79 4.35 13.98 -8.18
N GLY A 80 5.05 13.72 -7.07
CA GLY A 80 5.72 14.76 -6.29
C GLY A 80 6.73 15.54 -7.12
N TYR A 81 7.53 14.83 -7.92
CA TYR A 81 8.47 15.45 -8.87
C TYR A 81 7.75 16.32 -9.91
N ALA A 82 6.68 15.81 -10.53
CA ALA A 82 5.88 16.57 -11.50
C ALA A 82 5.20 17.80 -10.87
N ALA A 83 4.92 17.75 -9.57
CA ALA A 83 4.37 18.86 -8.79
C ALA A 83 5.44 19.81 -8.22
N TYR A 84 6.71 19.66 -8.64
CA TYR A 84 7.85 20.46 -8.17
C TYR A 84 8.08 20.40 -6.65
N LEU A 85 7.67 19.30 -6.01
CA LEU A 85 8.02 19.06 -4.60
C LEU A 85 9.49 18.64 -4.49
N PRO A 86 10.19 19.05 -3.42
CA PRO A 86 11.58 18.66 -3.21
C PRO A 86 11.69 17.13 -3.09
N ILE A 87 12.47 16.52 -4.00
CA ILE A 87 12.73 15.09 -3.96
C ILE A 87 13.62 14.78 -2.74
N PRO A 88 13.25 13.81 -1.89
CA PRO A 88 14.09 13.41 -0.77
C PRO A 88 15.42 12.82 -1.21
N ASP A 89 16.39 12.79 -0.29
CA ASP A 89 17.68 12.11 -0.50
C ASP A 89 17.48 10.62 -0.90
N PRO A 90 18.29 10.06 -1.81
CA PRO A 90 18.17 8.66 -2.23
C PRO A 90 18.17 7.65 -1.08
N VAL A 91 18.88 7.92 0.02
CA VAL A 91 18.89 7.06 1.22
C VAL A 91 17.53 7.08 1.91
N VAL A 92 16.86 8.24 1.93
CA VAL A 92 15.50 8.38 2.48
C VAL A 92 14.50 7.62 1.62
N ILE A 93 14.60 7.73 0.30
CA ILE A 93 13.77 6.98 -0.64
C ILE A 93 13.97 5.47 -0.43
N LEU A 94 15.22 5.00 -0.33
CA LEU A 94 15.51 3.58 -0.10
C LEU A 94 14.90 3.07 1.22
N LYS A 95 15.01 3.84 2.31
CA LYS A 95 14.40 3.52 3.61
C LYS A 95 12.88 3.46 3.53
N ASP A 96 12.27 4.35 2.78
CA ASP A 96 10.82 4.35 2.58
C ASP A 96 10.36 3.12 1.79
N PHE A 97 11.03 2.76 0.70
CA PHE A 97 10.76 1.51 -0.04
C PHE A 97 10.91 0.26 0.84
N ALA A 98 11.93 0.21 1.71
CA ALA A 98 12.10 -0.88 2.66
C ALA A 98 10.94 -0.95 3.68
N LEU A 99 10.50 0.21 4.20
CA LEU A 99 9.36 0.30 5.11
C LEU A 99 8.06 -0.14 4.43
N VAL A 100 7.78 0.34 3.22
CA VAL A 100 6.60 -0.06 2.42
C VAL A 100 6.61 -1.56 2.15
N GLY A 101 7.76 -2.11 1.77
CA GLY A 101 7.94 -3.55 1.60
C GLY A 101 7.58 -4.33 2.86
N LEU A 102 8.14 -3.92 4.01
CA LEU A 102 7.87 -4.56 5.31
C LEU A 102 6.38 -4.50 5.67
N LEU A 103 5.76 -3.32 5.58
CA LEU A 103 4.34 -3.13 5.90
C LEU A 103 3.44 -3.95 4.97
N THR A 104 3.77 -4.01 3.69
CA THR A 104 3.06 -4.83 2.71
C THR A 104 3.15 -6.31 3.09
N VAL A 105 4.34 -6.82 3.43
CA VAL A 105 4.52 -8.21 3.88
C VAL A 105 3.66 -8.52 5.11
N LEU A 106 3.66 -7.64 6.10
CA LEU A 106 2.81 -7.79 7.28
C LEU A 106 1.32 -7.82 6.92
N GLY A 107 0.89 -6.96 6.00
CA GLY A 107 -0.46 -6.96 5.45
C GLY A 107 -0.81 -8.27 4.75
N ILE A 108 0.08 -8.79 3.89
CA ILE A 108 -0.09 -10.08 3.22
C ILE A 108 -0.25 -11.21 4.23
N LEU A 109 0.62 -11.28 5.25
CA LEU A 109 0.55 -12.31 6.28
C LEU A 109 -0.79 -12.27 7.03
N LEU A 110 -1.27 -11.08 7.41
CA LEU A 110 -2.59 -10.94 8.02
C LEU A 110 -3.70 -11.36 7.05
N GLY A 111 -3.59 -11.02 5.76
CA GLY A 111 -4.60 -11.36 4.74
C GLY A 111 -4.70 -12.86 4.51
N LEU A 112 -3.56 -13.54 4.50
CA LEU A 112 -3.49 -15.00 4.48
C LEU A 112 -4.08 -15.60 5.75
N ARG A 113 -3.81 -15.03 6.94
CA ARG A 113 -4.36 -15.56 8.21
C ARG A 113 -5.88 -15.38 8.35
N THR A 114 -6.40 -14.25 7.90
CA THR A 114 -7.82 -13.85 8.10
C THR A 114 -8.76 -14.32 7.01
N SER A 115 -8.22 -14.74 5.86
CA SER A 115 -9.03 -15.37 4.83
C SER A 115 -9.31 -16.82 5.22
N LYS A 116 -10.58 -17.23 5.30
CA LYS A 116 -10.93 -18.66 5.44
C LYS A 116 -10.61 -19.36 4.11
N PRO A 117 -9.86 -20.47 4.11
CA PRO A 117 -9.84 -21.34 2.94
C PRO A 117 -11.26 -21.83 2.71
N GLU A 118 -11.84 -21.60 1.53
CA GLU A 118 -13.06 -22.29 1.14
C GLU A 118 -12.68 -23.76 0.98
N THR A 119 -13.24 -24.61 1.85
CA THR A 119 -13.36 -26.04 1.59
C THR A 119 -14.09 -26.18 0.26
N ARG A 120 -13.35 -26.57 -0.79
CA ARG A 120 -13.95 -27.14 -2.00
C ARG A 120 -14.51 -28.50 -1.67
#